data_AF-A0A285BEW7-F1
#
_entry.id   AF-A0A285BEW7-F1
#
_cell.length_a   1.000
_cell.length_b   1.000
_cell.length_c   1.000
_cell.angle_alpha   90.00
_cell.angle_beta   90.00
_cell.angle_gamma   90.00
#
_symmetry.space_group_name_H-M   'P 1'
#
loop_
_entity.id
_entity.type
_entity.pdbx_description
1 polymer ?
#
loop_
_entity_poly.entity_id
_entity_poly.type
_entity_poly.pdbx_seq_one_letter_code
_entity_poly.pdbx_strand_id
1 'polypeptide(L)'
;MIEYQCGLPPCPKGPHSPKGGEIMRSYETIFILSPEINDEARPSYIEKFKNLIAEKGGEVTNVDEWGKRKLAYEIDKKNEGYYVLMNFNGDVEVPHELERVYKITDGVMRYLIVKLDK
;
A
#
# COMPACT_ATOMS: atom_id res chain seq x y z
N MET A 1 31.26 14.87 44.78
CA MET A 1 30.02 14.52 44.05
C MET A 1 29.61 15.72 43.23
N ILE A 2 29.98 15.78 41.96
CA ILE A 2 29.29 16.64 40.97
C ILE A 2 29.20 15.79 39.71
N GLU A 3 27.97 15.57 39.29
CA GLU A 3 27.53 14.58 38.32
C GLU A 3 28.01 14.87 36.89
N TYR A 4 28.26 13.78 36.18
CA TYR A 4 28.34 13.69 34.73
C TYR A 4 27.02 14.15 34.09
N GLN A 5 27.04 15.02 33.07
CA GLN A 5 26.16 14.79 31.92
C GLN A 5 26.62 15.51 30.66
N CYS A 6 27.03 14.67 29.70
CA CYS A 6 27.21 14.97 28.30
C CYS A 6 25.88 15.47 27.72
N GLY A 7 25.85 16.67 27.14
CA GLY A 7 24.65 17.27 26.58
C GLY A 7 24.90 17.80 25.18
N LEU A 8 25.01 16.90 24.19
CA LEU A 8 24.93 17.31 22.79
C LEU A 8 23.51 17.85 22.51
N PRO A 9 23.37 18.99 21.81
CA PRO A 9 22.07 19.50 21.43
C PRO A 9 21.37 18.51 20.49
N PRO A 10 20.06 18.25 20.68
CA PRO A 10 19.30 17.40 19.79
C PRO A 10 19.27 18.00 18.38
N CYS A 11 19.59 17.19 17.38
CA CYS A 11 19.55 17.55 15.96
C CYS A 11 18.16 18.09 15.59
N PRO A 12 18.05 19.21 14.85
CA PRO A 12 16.76 19.75 14.43
C PRO A 12 16.01 18.68 13.63
N LYS A 13 14.86 18.24 14.14
CA LYS A 13 13.96 17.33 13.45
C LYS A 13 13.64 17.96 12.09
N GLY A 14 13.96 17.24 11.01
CA GLY A 14 13.67 17.64 9.62
C GLY A 14 12.19 18.00 9.43
N PRO A 15 11.80 18.53 8.25
CA PRO A 15 10.51 19.16 8.05
C PRO A 15 9.40 18.24 8.55
N HIS A 16 8.80 18.65 9.67
CA HIS A 16 7.65 18.01 10.26
C HIS A 16 6.54 18.10 9.23
N SER A 17 6.21 16.97 8.59
CA SER A 17 5.04 16.89 7.73
C SER A 17 3.85 17.43 8.53
N PRO A 18 3.16 18.49 8.07
CA PRO A 18 2.16 19.16 8.87
C PRO A 18 1.05 18.16 9.19
N LYS A 19 0.87 17.91 10.49
CA LYS A 19 -0.25 17.13 11.02
C LYS A 19 -1.54 17.89 10.77
N GLY A 20 -2.54 17.17 10.26
CA GLY A 20 -3.95 17.52 10.41
C GLY A 20 -4.47 18.55 9.40
N GLY A 21 -4.75 18.07 8.20
CA GLY A 21 -5.69 18.68 7.28
C GLY A 21 -6.23 17.57 6.39
N GLU A 22 -7.56 17.44 6.31
CA GLU A 22 -8.26 16.59 5.34
C GLU A 22 -7.87 17.04 3.92
N ILE A 23 -6.71 16.59 3.46
CA ILE A 23 -6.27 16.76 2.09
C ILE A 23 -6.49 15.39 1.46
N MET A 24 -7.57 15.29 0.68
CA MET A 24 -7.84 14.15 -0.19
C MET A 24 -6.65 14.04 -1.14
N ARG A 25 -5.78 13.07 -0.88
CA ARG A 25 -4.61 12.79 -1.72
C ARG A 25 -4.98 11.66 -2.66
N SER A 26 -4.52 11.78 -3.90
CA SER A 26 -4.63 10.68 -4.86
C SER A 26 -3.47 9.71 -4.66
N TYR A 27 -3.82 8.43 -4.60
CA TYR A 27 -2.88 7.33 -4.50
C TYR A 27 -3.11 6.36 -5.64
N GLU A 28 -2.02 5.72 -6.02
CA GLU A 28 -2.02 4.57 -6.91
C GLU A 28 -1.42 3.39 -6.17
N THR A 29 -2.06 2.24 -6.26
CA THR A 29 -1.54 1.01 -5.69
C THR A 29 -1.52 -0.07 -6.74
N ILE A 30 -0.36 -0.69 -6.87
CA ILE A 30 -0.19 -1.91 -7.66
C ILE A 30 0.12 -3.04 -6.70
N PHE A 31 -0.58 -4.15 -6.86
CA PHE A 31 -0.32 -5.37 -6.11
C PHE A 31 -0.28 -6.58 -7.04
N ILE A 32 0.54 -7.54 -6.65
CA ILE A 32 0.78 -8.76 -7.41
C ILE A 32 0.21 -9.93 -6.60
N LEU A 33 -0.81 -10.57 -7.15
CA LEU A 33 -1.38 -11.80 -6.59
C LEU A 33 -0.64 -13.03 -7.12
N SER A 34 -0.54 -14.05 -6.29
CA SER A 34 -0.02 -15.36 -6.66
C SER A 34 -0.84 -15.99 -7.81
N PRO A 35 -0.19 -16.56 -8.84
CA PRO A 35 -0.86 -17.19 -9.98
C PRO A 35 -1.61 -18.47 -9.61
N GLU A 36 -1.28 -19.10 -8.48
CA GLU A 36 -1.96 -20.30 -7.95
C GLU A 36 -3.36 -20.02 -7.41
N ILE A 37 -3.68 -18.75 -7.15
CA ILE A 37 -5.02 -18.36 -6.72
C ILE A 37 -5.97 -18.59 -7.90
N ASN A 38 -7.03 -19.35 -7.64
CA ASN A 38 -8.05 -19.65 -8.63
C ASN A 38 -8.64 -18.35 -9.20
N ASP A 39 -8.94 -18.35 -10.49
CA ASP A 39 -9.46 -17.19 -11.22
C ASP A 39 -10.77 -16.67 -10.58
N GLU A 40 -11.57 -17.58 -10.01
CA GLU A 40 -12.81 -17.28 -9.27
C GLU A 40 -12.58 -16.56 -7.94
N ALA A 41 -11.43 -16.76 -7.29
CA ALA A 41 -11.12 -16.15 -6.00
C ALA A 41 -10.54 -14.74 -6.14
N ARG A 42 -9.94 -14.41 -7.30
CA ARG A 42 -9.36 -13.07 -7.59
C ARG A 42 -10.33 -11.90 -7.36
N PRO A 43 -11.56 -11.90 -7.88
CA PRO A 43 -12.49 -10.79 -7.66
C PRO A 43 -12.78 -10.58 -6.18
N SER A 44 -12.82 -11.65 -5.37
CA SER A 44 -12.99 -11.52 -3.91
C SER A 44 -11.84 -10.77 -3.25
N TYR A 45 -10.58 -10.97 -3.67
CA TYR A 45 -9.46 -10.18 -3.17
C TYR A 45 -9.57 -8.71 -3.56
N ILE A 46 -9.94 -8.43 -4.82
CA ILE A 46 -10.12 -7.06 -5.31
C ILE A 46 -11.25 -6.37 -4.53
N GLU A 47 -12.38 -7.03 -4.32
CA GLU A 47 -13.49 -6.52 -3.52
C GLU A 47 -13.11 -6.27 -2.06
N LYS A 48 -12.34 -7.17 -1.43
CA LYS A 48 -11.82 -6.96 -0.06
C LYS A 48 -11.01 -5.67 0.04
N PHE A 49 -10.12 -5.41 -0.91
CA PHE A 49 -9.31 -4.18 -0.90
C PHE A 49 -10.15 -2.94 -1.20
N LYS A 50 -11.11 -3.04 -2.13
CA LYS A 50 -12.08 -1.96 -2.39
C LYS A 50 -12.89 -1.59 -1.15
N ASN A 51 -13.42 -2.59 -0.45
CA ASN A 51 -14.22 -2.40 0.76
C ASN A 51 -13.38 -1.77 1.88
N LEU A 52 -12.12 -2.20 2.04
CA LEU A 52 -11.23 -1.60 3.03
C LEU A 52 -10.98 -0.11 2.77
N ILE A 53 -10.81 0.28 1.49
CA ILE A 53 -10.66 1.69 1.12
C ILE A 53 -11.93 2.46 1.47
N ALA A 54 -13.10 1.93 1.12
CA ALA A 54 -14.39 2.55 1.41
C ALA A 54 -14.66 2.69 2.92
N GLU A 55 -14.33 1.67 3.72
CA GLU A 55 -14.48 1.68 5.19
C GLU A 55 -13.63 2.76 5.87
N LYS A 56 -12.47 3.10 5.29
CA LYS A 56 -11.58 4.16 5.77
C LYS A 56 -11.89 5.54 5.19
N GLY A 57 -13.01 5.69 4.48
CA GLY A 57 -13.43 6.96 3.89
C GLY A 57 -12.68 7.35 2.61
N GLY A 58 -12.01 6.39 1.97
CA GLY A 58 -11.42 6.58 0.65
C GLY A 58 -12.40 6.27 -0.49
N GLU A 59 -12.16 6.88 -1.64
CA GLU A 59 -12.94 6.66 -2.87
C GLU A 59 -12.07 5.97 -3.92
N VAL A 60 -12.49 4.81 -4.42
CA VAL A 60 -11.80 4.11 -5.51
C VAL A 60 -12.22 4.72 -6.84
N THR A 61 -11.27 5.30 -7.57
CA THR A 61 -11.51 5.96 -8.86
C THR A 61 -11.45 4.98 -10.03
N ASN A 62 -10.44 4.10 -10.04
CA ASN A 62 -10.27 3.12 -11.12
C ASN A 62 -9.66 1.82 -10.59
N VAL A 63 -10.02 0.71 -11.23
CA VAL A 63 -9.42 -0.61 -11.03
C VAL A 63 -9.14 -1.21 -12.39
N ASP A 64 -7.85 -1.37 -12.68
CA ASP A 64 -7.37 -1.96 -13.93
C ASP A 64 -6.72 -3.32 -13.64
N GLU A 65 -7.26 -4.37 -14.24
CA GLU A 65 -6.71 -5.72 -14.16
C GLU A 65 -5.77 -5.99 -15.33
N TRP A 66 -4.49 -6.17 -15.05
CA TRP A 66 -3.44 -6.33 -16.08
C TRP A 66 -3.20 -7.78 -16.47
N GLY A 67 -3.83 -8.73 -15.78
CA GLY A 67 -3.70 -10.16 -16.05
C GLY A 67 -2.44 -10.79 -15.49
N LYS A 68 -2.17 -12.03 -15.93
CA LYS A 68 -0.94 -12.77 -15.59
C LYS A 68 0.22 -12.24 -16.43
N ARG A 69 1.33 -11.88 -15.79
CA ARG A 69 2.58 -11.47 -16.44
C ARG A 69 3.76 -12.19 -15.81
N LYS A 70 4.82 -12.38 -16.61
CA LYS A 70 6.08 -12.98 -16.16
C LYS A 70 6.87 -11.99 -15.31
N LEU A 71 7.32 -12.42 -14.14
CA LEU A 71 8.17 -11.67 -13.23
C LEU A 71 9.62 -11.67 -13.75
N ALA A 72 10.40 -10.65 -13.39
CA ALA A 72 11.81 -10.56 -13.79
C ALA A 72 12.70 -11.60 -13.07
N TYR A 73 12.30 -12.01 -11.87
CA TYR A 73 12.93 -13.04 -11.05
C TYR A 73 11.84 -13.77 -10.25
N GLU A 74 12.19 -14.95 -9.74
CA GLU A 74 11.28 -15.76 -8.96
C GLU A 74 11.00 -15.15 -7.59
N ILE A 75 9.72 -15.02 -7.24
CA ILE A 75 9.27 -14.70 -5.89
C ILE A 75 8.60 -15.96 -5.36
N ASP A 76 9.09 -16.51 -4.23
CA ASP A 76 8.58 -17.76 -3.65
C ASP A 76 8.48 -18.93 -4.65
N LYS A 77 9.47 -19.04 -5.55
CA LYS A 77 9.55 -20.03 -6.65
C LYS A 77 8.48 -19.87 -7.75
N LYS A 78 7.83 -18.70 -7.81
CA LYS A 78 6.83 -18.36 -8.83
C LYS A 78 7.44 -17.39 -9.83
N ASN A 79 7.32 -17.74 -11.11
CA ASN A 79 7.81 -16.93 -12.24
C ASN A 79 6.74 -16.01 -12.83
N GLU A 80 5.50 -16.15 -12.39
CA GLU A 80 4.34 -15.42 -12.91
C GLU A 80 3.61 -14.76 -11.75
N GLY A 81 2.94 -13.64 -12.03
CA GLY A 81 2.09 -12.93 -11.08
C GLY A 81 0.91 -12.28 -11.77
N TYR A 82 -0.21 -12.18 -11.07
CA TYR A 82 -1.39 -11.47 -11.55
C TYR A 82 -1.35 -10.02 -11.05
N TYR A 83 -1.28 -9.08 -11.98
CA TYR A 83 -1.13 -7.66 -11.67
C TYR A 83 -2.49 -6.97 -11.64
N VAL A 84 -2.73 -6.21 -10.57
CA VAL A 84 -3.90 -5.34 -10.44
C VAL A 84 -3.43 -3.96 -10.03
N LEU A 85 -3.89 -2.96 -10.78
CA LEU A 85 -3.70 -1.55 -10.48
C LEU A 85 -5.01 -1.00 -9.92
N MET A 86 -4.91 -0.22 -8.85
CA MET A 86 -6.04 0.44 -8.22
C MET A 86 -5.68 1.89 -7.90
N ASN A 87 -6.50 2.81 -8.38
CA ASN A 87 -6.39 4.23 -8.09
C ASN A 87 -7.47 4.62 -7.09
N PHE A 88 -7.08 5.29 -6.02
CA PHE A 88 -8.01 5.76 -5.00
C PHE A 88 -7.61 7.13 -4.46
N ASN A 89 -8.59 7.85 -3.95
CA ASN A 89 -8.41 9.09 -3.22
C ASN A 89 -8.72 8.84 -1.74
N GLY A 90 -7.95 9.44 -0.84
CA GLY A 90 -8.24 9.33 0.59
C GLY A 90 -7.26 10.09 1.45
N ASP A 91 -7.44 9.98 2.77
CA ASP A 91 -6.51 10.53 3.74
C ASP A 91 -5.29 9.59 3.94
N VAL A 92 -4.28 10.06 4.67
CA VAL A 92 -3.01 9.35 4.96
C VAL A 92 -3.24 8.05 5.74
N GLU A 93 -4.37 7.92 6.44
CA GLU A 93 -4.70 6.70 7.18
C GLU A 93 -5.04 5.51 6.25
N VAL A 94 -5.64 5.79 5.09
CA VAL A 94 -6.04 4.77 4.10
C VAL A 94 -4.85 3.93 3.61
N PRO A 95 -3.75 4.51 3.06
CA PRO A 95 -2.61 3.73 2.60
C PRO A 95 -1.89 2.99 3.74
N HIS A 96 -1.91 3.53 4.96
CA HIS A 96 -1.30 2.86 6.11
C HIS A 96 -2.06 1.58 6.50
N GLU A 97 -3.39 1.60 6.52
CA GLU A 97 -4.18 0.39 6.76
C GLU A 97 -4.08 -0.60 5.60
N LEU A 98 -4.10 -0.12 4.36
CA LEU A 98 -3.89 -0.96 3.17
C LEU A 98 -2.56 -1.71 3.24
N GLU A 99 -1.47 -1.02 3.56
CA GLU A 99 -0.15 -1.64 3.72
C GLU A 99 -0.18 -2.75 4.77
N ARG A 100 -0.83 -2.50 5.92
CA ARG A 100 -0.98 -3.50 6.97
C ARG A 100 -1.74 -4.74 6.48
N VAL A 101 -2.83 -4.56 5.75
CA VAL A 101 -3.63 -5.68 5.24
C VAL A 101 -2.94 -6.43 4.11
N TYR A 102 -2.22 -5.75 3.21
CA TYR A 102 -1.41 -6.42 2.19
C TYR A 102 -0.34 -7.32 2.80
N LYS A 103 0.28 -6.93 3.91
CA LYS A 103 1.27 -7.76 4.62
C LYS A 103 0.66 -9.01 5.27
N ILE A 104 -0.59 -8.94 5.71
CA ILE A 104 -1.28 -10.03 6.42
C ILE A 104 -1.95 -10.99 5.43
N THR A 105 -2.31 -10.51 4.24
CA THR A 105 -3.05 -11.31 3.26
C THR A 105 -2.13 -12.30 2.57
N ASP A 106 -2.24 -13.57 2.94
CA ASP A 106 -1.61 -14.68 2.22
C ASP A 106 -2.07 -14.70 0.76
N GLY A 107 -1.12 -14.60 -0.17
CA GLY A 107 -1.40 -14.59 -1.62
C GLY A 107 -1.05 -13.27 -2.33
N VAL A 108 -0.79 -12.19 -1.58
CA VAL A 108 -0.16 -10.97 -2.12
C VAL A 108 1.35 -11.15 -2.06
N MET A 109 2.00 -11.24 -3.22
CA MET A 109 3.46 -11.42 -3.29
C MET A 109 4.20 -10.10 -3.09
N ARG A 110 3.70 -9.03 -3.72
CA ARG A 110 4.30 -7.70 -3.61
C ARG A 110 3.22 -6.65 -3.80
N TYR A 111 3.39 -5.52 -3.13
CA TYR A 111 2.56 -4.34 -3.30
C TYR A 111 3.46 -3.11 -3.37
N LEU A 112 2.97 -2.07 -4.03
CA LEU A 112 3.59 -0.76 -4.07
C LEU A 112 2.47 0.27 -4.05
N ILE A 113 2.53 1.16 -3.05
CA ILE A 113 1.63 2.30 -2.90
C ILE A 113 2.43 3.55 -3.25
N VAL A 114 1.92 4.34 -4.20
CA VAL A 114 2.54 5.57 -4.67
C VAL A 114 1.57 6.72 -4.43
N LYS A 115 2.06 7.79 -3.79
CA LYS A 115 1.33 9.05 -3.72
C LYS A 115 1.47 9.77 -5.06
N LEU A 116 0.36 10.16 -5.67
CA LEU A 116 0.37 10.96 -6.88
C LEU A 116 0.52 12.43 -6.49
N ASP A 117 1.56 13.10 -6.97
CA ASP A 117 1.86 14.52 -6.70
C ASP A 117 1.16 15.47 -7.67
N LYS A 118 -0.08 15.16 -8.05
CA LYS A 118 -0.89 16.08 -8.87
C LYS A 118 -1.29 17.33 -8.09
#